data_AF-A0A7J6QF07-F1
#
_entry.id   AF-A0A7J6QF07-F1
#
_cell.length_a   1.000
_cell.length_b   1.000
_cell.length_c   1.000
_cell.angle_alpha   90.00
_cell.angle_beta   90.00
_cell.angle_gamma   90.00
#
_symmetry.space_group_name_H-M   'P 1'
#
loop_
_entity.id
_entity.type
_entity.pdbx_description
1 polymer ?
#
loop_
_entity_poly.entity_id
_entity_poly.type
_entity_poly.pdbx_seq_one_letter_code
_entity_poly.pdbx_strand_id
1 'polypeptide(L)'
;VGGGKDTPSRPYTPITIDRTTKGSFDLLIKTYPTGRLTPWIDQLKPGDEAFMSGPFGGFTYEGRGGVRINDEITGEKRRLSCQSFTMFAGGTGITPMYQLLQAIAVDDEDTTAVNLHFCNRSVGDILLFEELKAMEQASKGKFKITFYVDEGQAPEGIEKGILTSAVVKEIIAGSDSTGTVVWTARALASSTDW
;
A
#
# COMPACT_ATOMS: atom_id res chain seq x y z
N VAL A 1 -30.22 -8.01 5.57
CA VAL A 1 -30.44 -9.03 6.61
C VAL A 1 -29.23 -9.06 7.54
N GLY A 2 -29.46 -8.75 8.83
CA GLY A 2 -28.65 -9.06 10.02
C GLY A 2 -27.12 -9.05 9.96
N GLY A 3 -26.49 -7.94 10.36
CA GLY A 3 -25.10 -7.91 10.82
C GLY A 3 -24.95 -8.54 12.20
N GLY A 4 -24.96 -9.87 12.28
CA GLY A 4 -24.57 -10.61 13.48
C GLY A 4 -23.05 -10.64 13.67
N LYS A 5 -22.58 -10.86 14.91
CA LYS A 5 -21.16 -10.97 15.31
C LYS A 5 -20.32 -11.96 14.48
N ASP A 6 -20.95 -12.85 13.70
CA ASP A 6 -20.31 -13.86 12.86
C ASP A 6 -20.18 -13.50 11.38
N THR A 7 -20.62 -12.32 10.95
CA THR A 7 -20.46 -11.87 9.56
C THR A 7 -19.00 -11.45 9.33
N PRO A 8 -18.24 -12.14 8.44
CA PRO A 8 -16.85 -11.80 8.22
C PRO A 8 -16.72 -10.41 7.59
N SER A 9 -16.09 -9.47 8.30
CA SER A 9 -15.72 -8.15 7.78
C SER A 9 -14.20 -8.02 7.65
N ARG A 10 -13.73 -7.26 6.65
CA ARG A 10 -12.31 -6.98 6.43
C ARG A 10 -12.11 -5.54 5.96
N PRO A 11 -11.03 -4.86 6.39
CA PRO A 11 -10.67 -3.57 5.82
C PRO A 11 -10.09 -3.75 4.41
N TYR A 12 -10.49 -2.87 3.50
CA TYR A 12 -9.92 -2.72 2.16
C TYR A 12 -9.59 -1.25 1.93
N THR A 13 -8.47 -0.99 1.25
CA THR A 13 -8.07 0.38 0.89
C THR A 13 -8.51 0.64 -0.55
N PRO A 14 -9.38 1.63 -0.80
CA PRO A 14 -9.71 2.05 -2.15
C PRO A 14 -8.46 2.46 -2.94
N ILE A 15 -8.49 2.32 -4.26
CA ILE A 15 -7.36 2.76 -5.10
C ILE A 15 -7.69 4.00 -5.94
N THR A 16 -8.96 4.41 -5.98
CA THR A 16 -9.38 5.66 -6.64
C THR A 16 -8.87 6.86 -5.85
N ILE A 17 -8.11 7.73 -6.50
CA ILE A 17 -7.76 9.05 -5.95
C ILE A 17 -8.42 10.21 -6.67
N ASP A 18 -8.88 9.99 -7.90
CA ASP A 18 -9.43 11.06 -8.73
C ASP A 18 -10.56 11.76 -7.97
N ARG A 19 -10.26 12.99 -7.54
CA ARG A 19 -11.17 13.80 -6.73
C ARG A 19 -12.40 14.26 -7.53
N THR A 20 -12.41 14.03 -8.84
CA THR A 20 -13.55 14.32 -9.71
C THR A 20 -14.51 13.15 -9.85
N THR A 21 -14.08 11.92 -9.53
CA THR A 21 -14.95 10.74 -9.48
C THR A 21 -15.97 10.90 -8.35
N LYS A 22 -17.26 10.88 -8.69
CA LYS A 22 -18.37 11.01 -7.74
C LYS A 22 -19.27 9.80 -7.80
N GLY A 23 -19.60 9.24 -6.63
CA GLY A 23 -20.56 8.14 -6.50
C GLY A 23 -19.98 6.74 -6.71
N SER A 24 -18.69 6.61 -7.01
CA SER A 24 -18.00 5.33 -7.15
C SER A 24 -16.57 5.40 -6.62
N PHE A 25 -15.99 4.24 -6.35
CA PHE A 25 -14.57 4.02 -6.08
C PHE A 25 -14.24 2.57 -6.42
N ASP A 26 -12.96 2.30 -6.60
CA ASP A 26 -12.42 1.01 -6.99
C ASP A 26 -11.69 0.36 -5.82
N LEU A 27 -11.85 -0.96 -5.69
CA LEU A 27 -11.10 -1.79 -4.76
C LEU A 27 -10.26 -2.78 -5.57
N LEU A 28 -8.98 -2.89 -5.25
CA LEU A 28 -8.12 -3.96 -5.75
C LEU A 28 -8.11 -5.11 -4.74
N ILE A 29 -8.77 -6.22 -5.08
CA ILE A 29 -8.94 -7.37 -4.20
C ILE A 29 -8.39 -8.61 -4.88
N LYS A 30 -7.41 -9.27 -4.24
CA LYS A 30 -6.95 -10.61 -4.66
C LYS A 30 -7.90 -11.66 -4.09
N THR A 31 -8.49 -12.48 -4.96
CA THR A 31 -9.34 -13.59 -4.55
C THR A 31 -8.50 -14.72 -3.98
N TYR A 32 -8.94 -15.29 -2.85
CA TYR A 32 -8.34 -16.45 -2.22
C TYR A 32 -9.42 -17.52 -2.11
N PRO A 33 -9.35 -18.64 -2.85
CA PRO A 33 -10.44 -19.63 -2.89
C PRO A 33 -10.82 -20.21 -1.53
N THR A 34 -9.87 -20.32 -0.61
CA THR A 34 -10.06 -20.80 0.77
C THR A 34 -10.38 -19.68 1.76
N GLY A 35 -10.53 -18.44 1.29
CA GLY A 35 -10.84 -17.27 2.10
C GLY A 35 -12.31 -17.27 2.57
N ARG A 36 -12.57 -16.59 3.70
CA ARG A 36 -13.94 -16.47 4.23
C ARG A 36 -14.80 -15.40 3.56
N LEU A 37 -14.17 -14.38 2.95
CA LEU A 37 -14.86 -13.22 2.38
C LEU A 37 -14.60 -13.07 0.88
N THR A 38 -13.37 -13.27 0.42
CA THR A 38 -13.01 -13.04 -0.98
C THR A 38 -13.74 -13.95 -1.98
N PRO A 39 -14.06 -15.23 -1.70
CA PRO A 39 -14.90 -16.02 -2.61
C PRO A 39 -16.34 -15.50 -2.73
N TRP A 40 -16.87 -14.84 -1.69
CA TRP A 40 -18.17 -14.19 -1.77
C TRP A 40 -18.11 -12.92 -2.62
N ILE A 41 -17.06 -12.11 -2.46
CA ILE A 41 -16.82 -10.92 -3.30
C ILE A 41 -16.69 -11.31 -4.78
N ASP A 42 -15.96 -12.39 -5.08
CA ASP A 42 -15.74 -12.91 -6.44
C ASP A 42 -17.02 -13.35 -7.15
N GLN A 43 -18.10 -13.61 -6.40
CA GLN A 43 -19.40 -14.01 -6.93
C GLN A 43 -20.37 -12.84 -7.14
N LEU A 44 -20.03 -11.64 -6.65
CA LEU A 44 -20.88 -10.45 -6.80
C LEU A 44 -21.01 -10.06 -8.27
N LYS A 45 -22.19 -9.60 -8.63
CA LYS A 45 -22.53 -9.12 -9.97
C LYS A 45 -22.92 -7.65 -9.92
N PRO A 46 -22.83 -6.93 -11.04
CA PRO A 46 -23.36 -5.57 -11.13
C PRO A 46 -24.82 -5.51 -10.66
N GLY A 47 -25.09 -4.65 -9.69
CA GLY A 47 -26.40 -4.51 -9.04
C GLY A 47 -26.52 -5.20 -7.67
N ASP A 48 -25.60 -6.09 -7.32
CA ASP A 48 -25.54 -6.66 -5.97
C ASP A 48 -25.07 -5.62 -4.95
N GLU A 49 -25.56 -5.75 -3.71
CA GLU A 49 -25.25 -4.82 -2.63
C GLU A 49 -24.29 -5.44 -1.60
N ALA A 50 -23.38 -4.62 -1.09
CA ALA A 50 -22.50 -4.98 0.03
C ALA A 50 -22.57 -3.89 1.10
N PHE A 51 -22.57 -4.30 2.38
CA PHE A 51 -22.46 -3.34 3.48
C PHE A 51 -21.02 -2.91 3.67
N MET A 52 -20.83 -1.60 3.78
CA MET A 52 -19.51 -0.98 3.94
C MET A 52 -19.53 -0.05 5.14
N SER A 53 -18.41 0.03 5.83
CA SER A 53 -18.20 0.94 6.95
C SER A 53 -16.80 1.54 6.84
N GLY A 54 -16.63 2.72 7.45
CA GLY A 54 -15.38 3.47 7.42
C GLY A 54 -15.64 4.98 7.28
N PRO A 55 -14.58 5.78 7.03
CA PRO A 55 -13.19 5.35 6.90
C PRO A 55 -12.60 4.83 8.24
N PHE A 56 -11.57 3.99 8.15
CA PHE A 56 -10.83 3.46 9.30
C PHE A 56 -9.33 3.72 9.12
N GLY A 57 -8.59 3.81 10.23
CA GLY A 57 -7.15 3.98 10.22
C GLY A 57 -6.69 5.35 10.73
N GLY A 58 -5.51 5.34 11.34
CA GLY A 58 -4.93 6.52 11.98
C GLY A 58 -4.10 7.43 11.08
N PHE A 59 -3.71 6.96 9.90
CA PHE A 59 -2.78 7.66 9.02
C PHE A 59 -3.53 8.54 8.01
N THR A 60 -3.12 9.80 7.86
CA THR A 60 -3.57 10.67 6.79
C THR A 60 -2.38 11.41 6.19
N TYR A 61 -2.22 11.31 4.87
CA TYR A 61 -1.35 12.20 4.12
C TYR A 61 -2.07 13.51 3.84
N GLU A 62 -1.50 14.63 4.28
CA GLU A 62 -2.08 15.97 4.16
C GLU A 62 -1.50 16.75 2.98
N GLY A 63 -0.62 16.12 2.18
CA GLY A 63 0.08 16.74 1.06
C GLY A 63 1.45 17.30 1.47
N ARG A 64 2.38 17.36 0.51
CA ARG A 64 3.68 18.04 0.61
C ARG A 64 4.48 17.61 1.84
N GLY A 65 4.48 16.31 2.09
CA GLY A 65 5.20 15.69 3.21
C GLY A 65 4.48 15.78 4.55
N GLY A 66 3.35 16.48 4.63
CA GLY A 66 2.52 16.57 5.83
C GLY A 66 1.84 15.25 6.14
N VAL A 67 2.04 14.74 7.35
CA VAL A 67 1.45 13.48 7.82
C VAL A 67 0.76 13.71 9.15
N ARG A 68 -0.47 13.21 9.27
CA ARG A 68 -1.19 13.13 10.53
C ARG A 68 -1.35 11.67 10.93
N ILE A 69 -1.02 11.37 12.18
CA ILE A 69 -1.16 10.05 12.79
C ILE A 69 -2.06 10.17 14.02
N ASN A 70 -3.17 9.47 14.01
CA ASN A 70 -4.05 9.26 15.15
C ASN A 70 -3.90 7.81 15.61
N ASP A 71 -3.17 7.58 16.70
CA ASP A 71 -2.98 6.24 17.25
C ASP A 71 -4.28 5.77 17.90
N GLU A 72 -4.91 4.74 17.33
CA GLU A 72 -6.19 4.22 17.83
C GLU A 72 -6.04 3.46 19.16
N ILE A 73 -4.83 3.03 19.52
CA ILE A 73 -4.55 2.28 20.76
C ILE A 73 -4.27 3.26 21.90
N THR A 74 -3.41 4.24 21.68
CA THR A 74 -2.99 5.19 22.73
C THR A 74 -3.85 6.45 22.78
N GLY A 75 -4.59 6.75 21.70
CA GLY A 75 -5.32 8.01 21.53
C GLY A 75 -4.42 9.20 21.16
N GLU A 76 -3.12 8.99 21.00
CA GLU A 76 -2.15 10.04 20.69
C GLU A 76 -2.37 10.59 19.27
N LYS A 77 -2.27 11.91 19.12
CA LYS A 77 -2.34 12.59 17.83
C LYS A 77 -1.03 13.29 17.54
N ARG A 78 -0.41 12.92 16.41
CA ARG A 78 0.86 13.49 15.95
C ARG A 78 0.69 14.10 14.57
N ARG A 79 1.40 15.19 14.34
CA ARG A 79 1.56 15.79 13.02
C ARG A 79 3.05 15.87 12.72
N LEU A 80 3.47 15.28 11.61
CA LEU A 80 4.85 15.18 11.17
C LEU A 80 4.98 15.84 9.81
N SER A 81 6.19 16.29 9.49
CA SER A 81 6.57 16.68 8.14
C SER A 81 7.73 15.77 7.74
N CYS A 82 7.62 15.15 6.58
CA CYS A 82 8.65 14.29 6.02
C CYS A 82 9.07 14.81 4.64
N GLN A 83 10.33 14.59 4.29
CA GLN A 83 10.84 14.85 2.95
C GLN A 83 10.75 13.60 2.08
N SER A 84 10.76 12.42 2.71
CA SER A 84 10.63 11.16 2.00
C SER A 84 9.89 10.07 2.77
N PHE A 85 9.44 9.07 2.03
CA PHE A 85 8.92 7.82 2.56
C PHE A 85 9.77 6.63 2.10
N THR A 86 10.09 5.74 3.04
CA THR A 86 10.55 4.39 2.71
C THR A 86 9.41 3.42 3.02
N MET A 87 8.88 2.78 1.98
CA MET A 87 7.69 1.94 2.08
C MET A 87 8.01 0.48 1.79
N PHE A 88 7.38 -0.41 2.54
CA PHE A 88 7.47 -1.85 2.35
C PHE A 88 6.06 -2.43 2.15
N ALA A 89 5.83 -3.02 0.99
CA ALA A 89 4.55 -3.64 0.64
C ALA A 89 4.74 -5.10 0.24
N GLY A 90 3.70 -5.90 0.47
CA GLY A 90 3.67 -7.31 0.07
C GLY A 90 2.29 -7.70 -0.45
N GLY A 91 2.22 -8.27 -1.66
CA GLY A 91 0.96 -8.62 -2.32
C GLY A 91 -0.07 -7.47 -2.31
N THR A 92 -1.27 -7.72 -1.78
CA THR A 92 -2.33 -6.69 -1.70
C THR A 92 -2.02 -5.54 -0.73
N GLY A 93 -0.95 -5.63 0.06
CA GLY A 93 -0.48 -4.52 0.90
C GLY A 93 0.00 -3.30 0.12
N ILE A 94 0.07 -3.37 -1.21
CA ILE A 94 0.40 -2.25 -2.10
C ILE A 94 -0.68 -1.15 -2.12
N THR A 95 -1.95 -1.47 -1.88
CA THR A 95 -3.06 -0.52 -2.06
C THR A 95 -2.94 0.79 -1.27
N PRO A 96 -2.59 0.82 0.04
CA PRO A 96 -2.35 2.08 0.74
C PRO A 96 -1.11 2.84 0.22
N MET A 97 -0.07 2.12 -0.20
CA MET A 97 1.14 2.74 -0.76
C MET A 97 0.85 3.39 -2.11
N TYR A 98 0.02 2.72 -2.93
CA TYR A 98 -0.44 3.23 -4.20
C TYR A 98 -1.31 4.49 -4.05
N GLN A 99 -2.17 4.56 -3.02
CA GLN A 99 -2.87 5.81 -2.70
C GLN A 99 -1.91 6.96 -2.40
N LEU A 100 -0.85 6.72 -1.61
CA LEU A 100 0.13 7.76 -1.29
C LEU A 100 0.91 8.21 -2.53
N LEU A 101 1.39 7.26 -3.34
CA LEU A 101 2.08 7.56 -4.60
C LEU A 101 1.21 8.43 -5.51
N GLN A 102 -0.08 8.08 -5.65
CA GLN A 102 -1.00 8.85 -6.48
C GLN A 102 -1.25 10.26 -5.89
N ALA A 103 -1.32 10.39 -4.56
CA ALA A 103 -1.53 11.67 -3.89
C ALA A 103 -0.37 12.63 -4.11
N ILE A 104 0.86 12.11 -4.08
CA ILE A 104 2.08 12.88 -4.38
C ILE A 104 2.20 13.18 -5.88
N ALA A 105 1.74 12.27 -6.75
CA ALA A 105 1.85 12.43 -8.19
C ALA A 105 0.88 13.48 -8.76
N VAL A 106 -0.29 13.68 -8.15
CA VAL A 106 -1.32 14.62 -8.64
C VAL A 106 -1.05 16.08 -8.23
N ASP A 107 -0.21 16.32 -7.22
CA ASP A 107 0.23 17.67 -6.82
C ASP A 107 1.64 17.92 -7.37
N ASP A 108 1.75 18.71 -8.44
CA ASP A 108 3.03 19.06 -9.06
C ASP A 108 3.96 19.86 -8.13
N GLU A 109 3.43 20.51 -7.09
CA GLU A 109 4.22 21.22 -6.08
C GLU A 109 4.68 20.30 -4.94
N ASP A 110 4.24 19.05 -4.93
CA ASP A 110 4.65 18.05 -3.95
C ASP A 110 5.99 17.42 -4.35
N THR A 111 7.03 17.74 -3.58
CA THR A 111 8.40 17.26 -3.79
C THR A 111 8.75 16.05 -2.96
N THR A 112 7.79 15.45 -2.24
CA THR A 112 8.03 14.30 -1.38
C THR A 112 8.60 13.13 -2.18
N ALA A 113 9.77 12.62 -1.76
CA ALA A 113 10.39 11.47 -2.38
C ALA A 113 9.83 10.16 -1.82
N VAL A 114 9.84 9.10 -2.61
CA VAL A 114 9.36 7.78 -2.20
C VAL A 114 10.31 6.69 -2.67
N ASN A 115 10.74 5.85 -1.74
CA ASN A 115 11.44 4.60 -2.01
C ASN A 115 10.55 3.42 -1.60
N LEU A 116 9.96 2.74 -2.58
CA LEU A 116 9.04 1.62 -2.37
C LEU A 116 9.75 0.29 -2.65
N HIS A 117 9.72 -0.61 -1.67
CA HIS A 117 10.13 -1.99 -1.80
C HIS A 117 8.89 -2.89 -1.81
N PHE A 118 8.63 -3.55 -2.94
CA PHE A 118 7.39 -4.30 -3.16
C PHE A 118 7.65 -5.79 -3.42
N CYS A 119 7.26 -6.63 -2.46
CA CYS A 119 7.52 -8.07 -2.47
C CYS A 119 6.33 -8.88 -2.94
N ASN A 120 6.60 -9.85 -3.81
CA ASN A 120 5.60 -10.75 -4.37
C ASN A 120 6.16 -12.18 -4.41
N ARG A 121 5.29 -13.18 -4.58
CA ARG A 121 5.74 -14.57 -4.70
C ARG A 121 6.39 -14.81 -6.05
N SER A 122 5.67 -14.54 -7.14
CA SER A 122 6.17 -14.65 -8.50
C SER A 122 6.01 -13.33 -9.26
N VAL A 123 6.59 -13.23 -10.45
CA VAL A 123 6.43 -12.07 -11.34
C VAL A 123 4.96 -11.84 -11.70
N GLY A 124 4.19 -12.91 -11.91
CA GLY A 124 2.76 -12.82 -12.23
C GLY A 124 1.89 -12.37 -11.05
N ASP A 125 2.44 -12.32 -9.84
CA ASP A 125 1.74 -11.84 -8.65
C ASP A 125 1.92 -10.33 -8.40
N ILE A 126 2.77 -9.65 -9.19
CA ILE A 126 3.05 -8.23 -8.98
C ILE A 126 1.84 -7.41 -9.44
N LEU A 127 1.07 -6.96 -8.47
CA LEU A 127 -0.09 -6.12 -8.70
C LEU A 127 0.34 -4.70 -9.13
N LEU A 128 -0.40 -4.13 -10.09
CA LEU A 128 -0.17 -2.75 -10.57
C LEU A 128 1.25 -2.52 -11.15
N PHE A 129 1.88 -3.55 -11.71
CA PHE A 129 3.28 -3.47 -12.16
C PHE A 129 3.50 -2.34 -13.17
N GLU A 130 2.69 -2.31 -14.23
CA GLU A 130 2.81 -1.31 -15.31
C GLU A 130 2.48 0.10 -14.79
N GLU A 131 1.45 0.24 -13.95
CA GLU A 131 1.06 1.50 -13.34
C GLU A 131 2.17 2.04 -12.45
N LEU A 132 2.78 1.20 -11.60
CA LEU A 132 3.90 1.59 -10.74
C LEU A 132 5.13 1.99 -11.56
N LYS A 133 5.47 1.24 -12.63
CA LYS A 133 6.56 1.60 -13.54
C LYS A 133 6.31 2.93 -14.26
N ALA A 134 5.08 3.16 -14.71
CA ALA A 134 4.70 4.43 -15.35
C ALA A 134 4.80 5.60 -14.35
N MET A 135 4.36 5.42 -13.11
CA MET A 135 4.50 6.42 -12.06
C MET A 135 5.97 6.70 -11.74
N GLU A 136 6.81 5.67 -11.62
CA GLU A 136 8.25 5.81 -11.42
C GLU A 136 8.88 6.68 -12.51
N GLN A 137 8.61 6.37 -13.79
CA GLN A 137 9.12 7.12 -14.94
C GLN A 137 8.62 8.57 -14.97
N ALA A 138 7.33 8.79 -14.68
CA ALA A 138 6.72 10.13 -14.68
C ALA A 138 7.15 10.99 -13.48
N SER A 139 7.68 10.38 -12.42
CA SER A 139 7.98 11.05 -11.14
C SER A 139 9.13 12.06 -11.21
N LYS A 140 9.87 12.13 -12.33
CA LYS A 140 11.09 12.94 -12.48
C LYS A 140 12.15 12.62 -11.39
N GLY A 141 12.19 11.36 -10.94
CA GLY A 141 13.12 10.88 -9.91
C GLY A 141 12.60 10.98 -8.47
N LYS A 142 11.37 11.46 -8.25
CA LYS A 142 10.75 11.44 -6.90
C LYS A 142 10.50 10.01 -6.42
N PHE A 143 10.16 9.10 -7.33
CA PHE A 143 9.82 7.72 -6.98
C PHE A 143 10.92 6.77 -7.43
N LYS A 144 11.30 5.87 -6.52
CA LYS A 144 12.15 4.71 -6.78
C LYS A 144 11.39 3.47 -6.31
N ILE A 145 11.19 2.51 -7.20
CA ILE A 145 10.39 1.32 -6.92
C ILE A 145 11.21 0.07 -7.23
N THR A 146 11.48 -0.72 -6.19
CA THR A 146 12.17 -1.99 -6.30
C THR A 146 11.18 -3.14 -6.10
N PHE A 147 11.09 -4.02 -7.10
CA PHE A 147 10.23 -5.21 -7.05
C PHE A 147 11.06 -6.42 -6.62
N TYR A 148 10.49 -7.25 -5.75
CA TYR A 148 11.11 -8.49 -5.27
C TYR A 148 10.20 -9.69 -5.55
N VAL A 149 10.79 -10.81 -6.00
CA VAL A 149 10.10 -12.08 -6.21
C VAL A 149 10.82 -13.25 -5.56
N ASP A 150 10.08 -14.11 -4.86
CA ASP A 150 10.61 -15.27 -4.12
C ASP A 150 10.76 -16.53 -4.99
N GLU A 151 9.84 -16.74 -5.93
CA GLU A 151 9.73 -17.94 -6.77
C GLU A 151 10.03 -17.62 -8.25
N GLY A 152 10.46 -18.62 -9.02
CA GLY A 152 10.74 -18.49 -10.45
C GLY A 152 12.00 -17.69 -10.82
N GLN A 153 12.15 -17.35 -12.09
CA GLN A 153 13.25 -16.52 -12.58
C GLN A 153 12.89 -15.04 -12.40
N ALA A 154 13.81 -14.26 -11.84
CA ALA A 154 13.69 -12.81 -11.81
C ALA A 154 14.23 -12.22 -13.13
N PRO A 155 13.40 -11.49 -13.91
CA PRO A 155 13.85 -10.76 -15.09
C PRO A 155 14.63 -9.51 -14.70
N GLU A 156 15.24 -8.85 -15.67
CA GLU A 156 15.94 -7.58 -15.45
C GLU A 156 15.02 -6.53 -14.82
N GLY A 157 15.53 -5.79 -13.84
CA GLY A 157 14.77 -4.78 -13.10
C GLY A 157 13.87 -5.34 -11.99
N ILE A 158 13.91 -6.65 -11.72
CA ILE A 158 13.24 -7.30 -10.59
C ILE A 158 14.29 -8.07 -9.77
N GLU A 159 14.27 -7.85 -8.46
CA GLU A 159 15.17 -8.51 -7.52
C GLU A 159 14.66 -9.90 -7.13
N LYS A 160 15.60 -10.84 -6.96
CA LYS A 160 15.29 -12.17 -6.48
C LYS A 160 15.44 -12.24 -4.95
N GLY A 161 14.43 -12.78 -4.27
CA GLY A 161 14.49 -13.10 -2.84
C GLY A 161 13.41 -12.41 -2.01
N ILE A 162 13.54 -12.57 -0.70
CA ILE A 162 12.61 -12.04 0.31
C ILE A 162 13.25 -10.89 1.07
N LEU A 163 12.43 -9.93 1.52
CA LEU A 163 12.87 -8.91 2.46
C LEU A 163 12.93 -9.51 3.86
N THR A 164 14.15 -9.82 4.32
CA THR A 164 14.41 -10.24 5.69
C THR A 164 14.61 -9.02 6.59
N SER A 165 14.54 -9.21 7.91
CA SER A 165 14.94 -8.20 8.91
C SER A 165 16.25 -7.50 8.58
N ALA A 166 17.26 -8.26 8.14
CA ALA A 166 18.59 -7.77 7.88
C ALA A 166 18.59 -6.81 6.69
N VAL A 167 18.00 -7.22 5.57
CA VAL A 167 17.87 -6.40 4.36
C VAL A 167 17.09 -5.12 4.64
N VAL A 168 16.00 -5.21 5.41
CA VAL A 168 15.18 -4.05 5.77
C VAL A 168 15.95 -3.07 6.65
N LYS A 169 16.70 -3.58 7.64
CA LYS A 169 17.58 -2.74 8.47
C LYS A 169 18.66 -2.06 7.64
N GLU A 170 19.25 -2.75 6.68
CA GLU A 170 20.23 -2.18 5.76
C GLU A 170 19.62 -1.09 4.88
N ILE A 171 18.43 -1.32 4.32
CA ILE A 171 17.68 -0.33 3.53
C ILE A 171 17.40 0.92 4.38
N ILE A 172 16.91 0.75 5.61
CA ILE A 172 16.60 1.87 6.51
C ILE A 172 17.87 2.60 6.92
N ALA A 173 18.96 1.90 7.23
CA ALA A 173 20.24 2.50 7.59
C ALA A 173 20.90 3.26 6.43
N GLY A 174 20.67 2.81 5.19
CA GLY A 174 21.12 3.48 3.97
C GLY A 174 20.23 4.64 3.52
N SER A 175 19.00 4.73 4.04
CA SER A 175 18.13 5.89 3.79
C SER A 175 18.53 7.06 4.68
N ASP A 176 18.53 8.27 4.12
CA ASP A 176 18.90 9.46 4.88
C ASP A 176 17.92 9.62 6.06
N SER A 177 18.44 9.52 7.28
CA SER A 177 17.62 9.27 8.48
C SER A 177 16.79 10.50 8.92
N THR A 178 17.11 11.68 8.40
CA THR A 178 16.43 12.94 8.73
C THR A 178 15.22 13.16 7.82
N GLY A 179 14.02 13.08 8.40
CA GLY A 179 12.77 13.41 7.69
C GLY A 179 12.20 12.28 6.83
N THR A 180 12.60 11.04 7.07
CA THR A 180 12.07 9.84 6.41
C THR A 180 11.02 9.16 7.28
N VAL A 181 9.83 8.86 6.73
CA VAL A 181 8.83 8.02 7.38
C VAL A 181 8.91 6.60 6.82
N VAL A 182 9.05 5.62 7.71
CA VAL A 182 9.01 4.19 7.34
C VAL A 182 7.58 3.66 7.47
N TRP A 183 7.03 3.12 6.39
CA TRP A 183 5.67 2.57 6.37
C TRP A 183 5.66 1.13 5.86
N THR A 184 5.17 0.21 6.70
CA THR A 184 5.01 -1.21 6.35
C THR A 184 3.53 -1.56 6.21
N ALA A 185 3.19 -2.35 5.19
CA ALA A 185 1.88 -2.96 5.12
C ALA A 185 1.70 -3.96 6.28
N ARG A 186 0.53 -3.97 6.92
CA ARG A 186 0.25 -4.80 8.11
C ARG A 186 0.54 -6.29 7.91
N ALA A 187 0.30 -6.82 6.70
CA ALA A 187 0.57 -8.22 6.37
C ALA A 187 2.05 -8.60 6.45
N LEU A 188 2.95 -7.65 6.17
CA LEU A 188 4.39 -7.83 6.35
C LEU A 188 4.76 -7.68 7.83
N ALA A 189 4.26 -6.65 8.51
CA ALA A 189 4.56 -6.39 9.93
C ALA A 189 4.21 -7.54 10.89
N SER A 190 3.35 -8.49 10.47
CA SER A 190 2.95 -9.66 11.27
C SER A 190 3.77 -10.93 11.02
N SER A 191 4.65 -10.98 10.03
CA SER A 191 5.54 -12.14 9.92
C SER A 191 6.57 -12.07 11.04
N THR A 192 6.93 -13.20 11.64
CA THR A 192 7.84 -13.27 12.80
C THR A 192 9.31 -13.06 12.43
N ASP A 193 9.59 -12.71 11.17
CA ASP A 193 10.92 -12.69 10.56
C ASP A 193 11.41 -11.25 10.26
N TRP A 194 10.96 -10.25 11.04
CA TRP A 194 11.35 -8.82 10.96
C TRP A 194 12.14 -8.36 12.19
#